data_AF-A0A6V8H7Y5-F1
#
_entry.id   AF-A0A6V8H7Y5-F1
#
_cell.length_a   1.000
_cell.length_b   1.000
_cell.length_c   1.000
_cell.angle_alpha   90.00
_cell.angle_beta   90.00
_cell.angle_gamma   90.00
#
_symmetry.space_group_name_H-M   'P 1'
#
loop_
_entity.id
_entity.type
_entity.pdbx_description
1 polymer ?
#
loop_
_entity_poly.entity_id
_entity_poly.type
_entity_poly.pdbx_seq_one_letter_code
_entity_poly.pdbx_strand_id
1 'polypeptide(L)' 'MNFELPQDLVSYLKRLDEFIDKEITPLQESNDNQRFFDHRREDARTNWAAGGTPSEEWEELLIEADRPA' A
#
# COMPACT_ATOMS: atom_id res chain seq x y z
N MET A 1 -18.74 16.33 25.76
CA MET A 1 -18.80 16.11 24.30
C MET A 1 -18.82 14.61 24.06
N ASN A 2 -19.63 14.12 23.12
CA ASN A 2 -19.60 12.72 22.71
C ASN A 2 -18.64 12.57 21.51
N PHE A 3 -17.68 11.64 21.60
CA PHE A 3 -16.69 11.34 20.55
C PHE A 3 -16.93 9.97 19.91
N GLU A 4 -18.08 9.36 20.18
CA GLU A 4 -18.46 8.10 19.56
C GLU A 4 -18.62 8.27 18.06
N LEU A 5 -17.85 7.48 17.31
CA LEU A 5 -17.96 7.39 15.86
C LEU A 5 -19.20 6.57 15.49
N PRO A 6 -19.85 6.89 14.36
CA PRO A 6 -20.88 6.04 13.78
C PRO A 6 -20.40 4.58 13.61
N GLN A 7 -21.26 3.62 13.91
CA GLN A 7 -20.91 2.18 13.91
C GLN A 7 -20.48 1.67 12.53
N ASP A 8 -21.07 2.21 11.46
CA ASP A 8 -20.71 1.93 10.08
C ASP A 8 -19.27 2.37 9.76
N LEU A 9 -18.85 3.55 10.23
CA LEU A 9 -17.48 4.02 10.10
C LEU A 9 -16.50 3.12 10.84
N VAL A 10 -16.79 2.73 12.08
CA VAL A 10 -15.94 1.81 12.86
C VAL A 10 -15.81 0.45 12.15
N SER A 11 -16.92 -0.06 11.62
CA SER A 11 -16.94 -1.33 10.90
C SER A 11 -16.16 -1.26 9.58
N TYR A 12 -16.21 -0.12 8.91
CA TYR A 12 -15.45 0.12 7.68
C TYR A 12 -13.94 0.20 7.95
N LEU A 13 -13.53 0.97 8.96
CA LEU A 13 -12.12 1.05 9.38
C LEU A 13 -11.57 -0.33 9.74
N LYS A 14 -12.33 -1.12 10.50
CA LYS A 14 -11.93 -2.50 10.82
C LYS A 14 -11.74 -3.37 9.58
N ARG A 15 -12.59 -3.23 8.56
CA ARG A 15 -12.43 -3.96 7.31
C ARG A 15 -11.16 -3.55 6.56
N LEU A 16 -10.82 -2.26 6.59
CA LEU A 16 -9.57 -1.76 5.99
C LEU A 16 -8.35 -2.31 6.74
N ASP A 17 -8.36 -2.30 8.07
CA ASP A 17 -7.27 -2.87 8.88
C ASP A 17 -7.10 -4.36 8.56
N GLU A 18 -8.19 -5.13 8.51
CA GLU A 18 -8.14 -6.55 8.16
C GLU A 18 -7.62 -6.80 6.73
N PHE A 19 -7.93 -5.92 5.78
CA PHE A 19 -7.40 -6.01 4.41
C PHE A 19 -5.91 -5.68 4.37
N ILE A 20 -5.48 -4.65 5.08
CA ILE A 20 -4.06 -4.28 5.18
C ILE A 20 -3.26 -5.43 5.78
N ASP A 21 -3.72 -6.00 6.90
CA ASP A 21 -3.01 -7.08 7.59
C ASP A 21 -2.91 -8.37 6.77
N LYS A 22 -3.96 -8.71 6.02
CA LYS A 22 -4.02 -9.97 5.26
C LYS A 22 -3.36 -9.89 3.89
N GLU A 23 -3.49 -8.76 3.21
CA GLU A 23 -3.10 -8.63 1.81
C GLU A 23 -1.87 -7.73 1.65
N ILE A 24 -1.91 -6.52 2.21
CA ILE A 24 -0.89 -5.49 1.94
C ILE A 24 0.38 -5.72 2.74
N THR A 25 0.29 -6.06 4.04
CA THR A 25 1.45 -6.27 4.90
C THR A 25 2.33 -7.42 4.40
N PRO A 26 1.80 -8.62 4.07
CA PRO A 26 2.62 -9.69 3.50
C PRO A 26 3.26 -9.30 2.16
N LEU A 27 2.52 -8.57 1.31
CA LEU A 27 3.02 -8.10 0.03
C LEU A 27 4.18 -7.10 0.22
N GLN A 28 4.07 -6.16 1.17
CA GLN A 28 5.13 -5.22 1.55
C GLN A 28 6.38 -5.94 2.07
N GLU A 29 6.22 -7.00 2.86
CA GLU A 29 7.34 -7.75 3.45
C GLU A 29 8.05 -8.68 2.45
N SER A 30 7.41 -8.99 1.32
CA SER A 30 7.95 -9.84 0.27
C SER A 30 8.86 -9.09 -0.72
N ASN A 31 9.75 -9.81 -1.42
CA ASN A 31 10.46 -9.35 -2.63
C ASN A 31 11.15 -7.96 -2.54
N ASP A 32 11.65 -7.57 -1.35
CA ASP A 32 12.22 -6.23 -1.10
C ASP A 32 11.22 -5.07 -1.34
N ASN A 33 9.92 -5.34 -1.37
CA ASN A 33 8.87 -4.35 -1.58
C ASN A 33 8.85 -3.28 -0.48
N GLN A 34 9.38 -3.59 0.70
CA GLN A 34 9.57 -2.66 1.83
C GLN A 34 10.22 -1.33 1.39
N ARG A 35 11.10 -1.34 0.37
CA ARG A 35 11.71 -0.13 -0.18
C ARG A 35 10.70 0.86 -0.76
N PHE A 36 9.57 0.40 -1.29
CA PHE A 36 8.52 1.24 -1.84
C PHE A 36 7.67 1.88 -0.75
N PHE A 37 7.72 1.41 0.50
CA PHE A 37 6.95 1.95 1.62
C PHE A 37 7.80 2.82 2.56
N ASP A 38 9.12 2.85 2.37
CA ASP A 38 10.03 3.74 3.10
C ASP A 38 10.03 5.14 2.47
N HIS A 39 9.49 6.14 3.18
CA HIS A 39 9.47 7.54 2.74
C HIS A 39 10.86 8.13 2.46
N ARG A 40 11.94 7.52 2.99
CA ARG A 40 13.33 7.96 2.72
C ARG A 40 13.83 7.45 1.36
N ARG A 41 13.12 6.51 0.74
CA ARG A 41 13.43 5.86 -0.53
C ARG A 41 12.32 6.09 -1.56
N GLU A 42 11.64 7.23 -1.51
CA GLU A 42 10.58 7.58 -2.47
C GLU A 42 11.08 7.55 -3.92
N ASP A 43 12.38 7.77 -4.14
CA ASP A 43 13.04 7.62 -5.43
C ASP A 43 12.93 6.20 -6.02
N ALA A 44 12.72 5.17 -5.19
CA ALA A 44 12.51 3.79 -5.65
C ALA A 44 11.27 3.62 -6.53
N ARG A 45 10.26 4.48 -6.37
CA ARG A 45 9.05 4.49 -7.21
C ARG A 45 9.25 5.22 -8.54
N THR A 46 10.42 5.83 -8.76
CA THR A 46 10.67 6.75 -9.87
C THR A 46 11.71 6.19 -10.85
N ASN A 47 11.32 6.03 -12.10
CA ASN A 47 12.22 5.77 -13.20
C ASN A 47 12.82 7.07 -13.74
N TRP A 48 13.98 7.45 -13.20
CA TRP A 48 14.70 8.65 -13.62
C TRP A 48 15.20 8.60 -15.07
N ALA A 49 15.53 7.41 -15.59
CA ALA A 49 15.98 7.24 -16.97
C ALA A 49 14.86 7.50 -17.99
N ALA A 50 13.60 7.27 -17.60
CA ALA A 50 12.42 7.54 -18.41
C ALA A 50 11.78 8.92 -18.13
N GLY A 51 12.53 9.85 -17.54
CA GLY A 51 12.03 11.21 -17.28
C GLY A 51 11.16 11.35 -16.03
N GLY A 52 11.29 10.43 -15.06
CA GLY A 52 10.59 10.50 -13.78
C GLY A 52 9.21 9.85 -13.79
N THR A 53 8.96 8.90 -14.69
CA THR A 53 7.73 8.08 -14.67
C THR A 53 7.77 7.10 -13.49
N PRO A 54 6.65 6.44 -13.13
CA PRO A 54 6.68 5.30 -12.24
C PRO A 54 7.71 4.24 -12.69
N SER A 55 8.36 3.59 -11.73
CA SER A 55 9.19 2.41 -12.00
C SER A 55 8.32 1.20 -12.31
N GLU A 56 8.79 0.34 -13.21
CA GLU A 56 8.06 -0.87 -13.63
C GLU A 56 7.73 -1.77 -12.44
N GLU A 57 8.70 -2.00 -11.56
CA GLU A 57 8.53 -2.80 -10.34
C GLU A 57 7.50 -2.21 -9.37
N TRP A 58 7.34 -0.87 -9.36
CA TRP A 58 6.29 -0.21 -8.58
C TRP A 58 4.91 -0.41 -9.20
N GLU A 59 4.81 -0.31 -10.53
CA GLU A 59 3.55 -0.57 -11.25
C GLU A 59 3.11 -2.04 -11.12
N GLU A 60 4.05 -2.98 -11.21
CA GLU A 60 3.80 -4.41 -10.98
C GLU A 60 3.27 -4.66 -9.57
N LEU A 61 3.86 -4.01 -8.56
CA LEU A 61 3.42 -4.12 -7.17
C LEU A 61 1.99 -3.59 -6.99
N LEU A 62 1.65 -2.46 -7.64
CA LEU A 62 0.28 -1.91 -7.60
C LEU A 62 -0.74 -2.85 -8.24
N ILE A 63 -0.38 -3.49 -9.35
CA ILE A 63 -1.23 -4.49 -10.00
C ILE A 63 -1.45 -5.68 -9.08
N GLU A 64 -0.41 -6.16 -8.41
CA GLU A 64 -0.54 -7.28 -7.46
C GLU A 64 -1.40 -6.90 -6.25
N ALA A 65 -1.27 -5.67 -5.73
CA ALA A 65 -2.09 -5.18 -4.62
C ALA A 65 -3.58 -5.01 -4.98
N ASP A 66 -3.90 -4.76 -6.25
CA ASP A 66 -5.28 -4.64 -6.76
C ASP A 66 -5.91 -5.98 -7.12
N ARG A 67 -5.13 -7.07 -7.13
CA ARG A 67 -5.67 -8.41 -7.37
C ARG A 67 -6.40 -8.93 -6.13
N PRO A 68 -7.61 -9.48 -6.29
CA PRO A 68 -8.26 -10.21 -5.20
C PRO A 68 -7.46 -11.49 -4.89
N ALA A 69 -7.22 -11.73 -3.60
CA ALA A 69 -6.54 -12.93 -3.09
C ALA A 69 -7.39 -14.21 -3.17
#